data_AF-A0A930H7F3-F1
#
_entry.id   AF-A0A930H7F3-F1
#
_cell.length_a   1.000
_cell.length_b   1.000
_cell.length_c   1.000
_cell.angle_alpha   90.00
_cell.angle_beta   90.00
_cell.angle_gamma   90.00
#
_symmetry.space_group_name_H-M   'P 1'
#
loop_
_entity.id
_entity.type
_entity.pdbx_description
1 polymer ?
#
loop_
_entity_poly.entity_id
_entity_poly.type
_entity_poly.pdbx_seq_one_letter_code
_entity_poly.pdbx_strand_id
1 'polypeptide(L)'
;MLRINNIKMPIKHNDSDLKKSVIKMLGISESQLKSFEITGQAIDARNKNNIIYVYAVDIQLDDEEKYRDIPNVREIEKAEYTVEKMELGNRKRPVIVGSGPSGLFAALVLAEAGLKPIILEQGKNVDERQKDVYNFFKDGKFNKYSNVQFGEGGAGTFSDGKLTTNTNNFRMQKIYSELILAGAEKRIAYMSKPHVGTDKLIEIMRKIRHKIESLGGEYRFQNKLVSIEYENNKISKAIVEIVSDFDSDREKETYEIDTDVIVLAIGHSSRDTFYMLNDKNIKMERKTFSVGVRIEHKQSMINRSQYGKFADRLPAAEYKLNAKAKNGRGVYTFCMCPGGVVVPAASEEGRLVVNGMSYSGRNLENANSAILVNVYPEDFGEGGVL
;
A
#
# COMPACT_ATOMS: atom_id res chain seq x y z
N MET A 1 6.04 9.54 -28.29
CA MET A 1 5.83 10.58 -27.26
C MET A 1 7.15 10.87 -26.57
N LEU A 2 7.34 12.10 -26.11
CA LEU A 2 8.59 12.51 -25.48
C LEU A 2 8.41 12.69 -23.97
N ARG A 3 9.37 12.20 -23.18
CA ARG A 3 9.52 12.54 -21.76
C ARG A 3 10.63 13.56 -21.58
N ILE A 4 10.32 14.65 -20.90
CA ILE A 4 11.29 15.66 -20.47
C ILE A 4 11.50 15.53 -18.97
N ASN A 5 12.73 15.25 -18.56
CA ASN A 5 13.10 15.14 -17.14
C ASN A 5 13.80 16.40 -16.64
N ASN A 6 13.97 16.48 -15.31
CA ASN A 6 14.78 17.51 -14.64
C ASN A 6 14.30 18.95 -14.86
N ILE A 7 13.00 19.17 -15.09
CA ILE A 7 12.44 20.51 -15.21
C ILE A 7 12.36 21.15 -13.83
N LYS A 8 13.14 22.21 -13.61
CA LYS A 8 13.26 22.87 -12.31
C LYS A 8 12.27 24.03 -12.19
N MET A 9 11.47 24.03 -11.14
CA MET A 9 10.52 25.09 -10.83
C MET A 9 10.76 25.66 -9.43
N PRO A 10 10.59 26.97 -9.21
CA PRO A 10 10.61 27.57 -7.87
C PRO A 10 9.46 27.02 -7.01
N ILE A 11 9.51 27.21 -5.68
CA ILE A 11 8.42 26.74 -4.78
C ILE A 11 7.07 27.36 -5.13
N LYS A 12 7.06 28.63 -5.55
CA LYS A 12 5.86 29.37 -5.93
C LYS A 12 5.70 29.31 -7.44
N HIS A 13 4.91 28.35 -7.91
CA HIS A 13 4.50 28.20 -9.30
C HIS A 13 3.14 27.49 -9.36
N ASN A 14 2.51 27.52 -10.53
CA ASN A 14 1.34 26.71 -10.86
C ASN A 14 1.62 25.84 -12.11
N ASP A 15 0.66 24.99 -12.49
CA ASP A 15 0.80 24.09 -13.64
C ASP A 15 0.97 24.84 -14.97
N SER A 16 0.39 26.05 -15.11
CA SER A 16 0.60 26.90 -16.30
C SER A 16 2.04 27.38 -16.40
N ASP A 17 2.67 27.74 -15.27
CA ASP A 17 4.07 28.15 -15.24
C ASP A 17 4.99 26.99 -15.67
N LEU A 18 4.69 25.76 -15.23
CA LEU A 18 5.42 24.57 -15.65
C LEU A 18 5.24 24.30 -17.15
N LYS A 19 4.00 24.37 -17.67
CA LYS A 19 3.71 24.21 -19.10
C LYS A 19 4.45 25.25 -19.95
N LYS A 20 4.44 26.52 -19.53
CA LYS A 20 5.19 27.62 -20.19
C LYS A 20 6.70 27.39 -20.17
N SER A 21 7.23 26.86 -19.07
CA SER A 21 8.66 26.51 -18.96
C SER A 21 9.05 25.46 -20.01
N VAL A 22 8.21 24.44 -20.22
CA VAL A 22 8.42 23.41 -21.26
C VAL A 22 8.32 23.97 -22.67
N ILE A 23 7.28 24.78 -22.95
CA ILE A 23 7.12 25.45 -24.25
C ILE A 23 8.35 26.30 -24.59
N LYS A 24 8.85 27.07 -23.61
CA LYS A 24 10.04 27.90 -23.77
C LYS A 24 11.31 27.06 -23.96
N MET A 25 11.45 25.96 -23.21
CA MET A 25 12.60 25.05 -23.33
C MET A 25 12.70 24.43 -24.72
N LEU A 26 11.56 24.11 -25.35
CA LEU A 26 11.51 23.53 -26.69
C LEU A 26 11.45 24.58 -27.82
N GLY A 27 11.18 25.84 -27.51
CA GLY A 27 11.01 26.89 -28.52
C GLY A 27 9.79 26.65 -29.43
N ILE A 28 8.70 26.11 -28.87
CA ILE A 28 7.46 25.81 -29.59
C ILE A 28 6.36 26.84 -29.28
N SER A 29 5.29 26.86 -30.07
CA SER A 29 4.04 27.53 -29.68
C SER A 29 3.16 26.60 -28.84
N GLU A 30 2.20 27.17 -28.11
CA GLU A 30 1.24 26.37 -27.33
C GLU A 30 0.37 25.46 -28.22
N SER A 31 0.09 25.87 -29.46
CA SER A 31 -0.71 25.08 -30.41
C SER A 31 -0.01 23.80 -30.89
N GLN A 32 1.32 23.72 -30.79
CA GLN A 32 2.08 22.52 -31.15
C GLN A 32 2.05 21.45 -30.06
N LEU A 33 1.68 21.82 -28.82
CA LEU A 33 1.64 20.91 -27.68
C LEU A 33 0.30 20.20 -27.59
N LYS A 34 0.22 18.98 -28.15
CA LYS A 34 -1.01 18.18 -28.23
C LYS A 34 -1.44 17.62 -26.87
N SER A 35 -0.48 17.20 -26.06
CA SER A 35 -0.73 16.70 -24.71
C SER A 35 0.39 17.09 -23.76
N PHE A 36 0.03 17.20 -22.48
CA PHE A 36 0.93 17.55 -21.40
C PHE A 36 0.50 16.81 -20.15
N GLU A 37 1.35 15.93 -19.64
CA GLU A 37 1.09 15.12 -18.47
C GLU A 37 2.28 15.15 -17.51
N ILE A 38 2.03 15.45 -16.24
CA ILE A 38 3.07 15.35 -15.22
C ILE A 38 3.26 13.88 -14.85
N THR A 39 4.48 13.37 -15.04
CA THR A 39 4.85 11.98 -14.78
C THR A 39 5.87 11.82 -13.67
N GLY A 40 6.41 12.93 -13.16
CA GLY A 40 7.26 12.96 -11.98
C GLY A 40 7.22 14.32 -11.28
N GLN A 41 7.21 14.31 -9.95
CA GLN A 41 7.38 15.49 -9.10
C GLN A 41 8.18 15.14 -7.85
N ALA A 42 9.27 15.87 -7.62
CA ALA A 42 10.11 15.74 -6.43
C ALA A 42 10.48 17.12 -5.87
N ILE A 43 10.84 17.15 -4.59
CA ILE A 43 11.41 18.33 -3.94
C ILE A 43 12.92 18.10 -3.81
N ASP A 44 13.70 19.00 -4.40
CA ASP A 44 15.15 19.05 -4.17
C ASP A 44 15.45 20.01 -3.01
N ALA A 45 15.63 19.42 -1.83
CA ALA A 45 15.93 20.14 -0.59
C ALA A 45 17.41 20.11 -0.19
N ARG A 46 18.33 19.71 -1.10
CA ARG A 46 19.77 19.60 -0.79
C ARG A 46 20.40 20.95 -0.46
N ASN A 47 19.99 22.00 -1.16
CA ASN A 47 20.37 23.38 -0.85
C ASN A 47 19.22 24.08 -0.10
N LYS A 48 19.33 24.17 1.23
CA LYS A 48 18.30 24.80 2.08
C LYS A 48 18.09 26.29 1.82
N ASN A 49 19.01 26.95 1.12
CA ASN A 49 18.85 28.35 0.70
C ASN A 49 18.05 28.49 -0.60
N ASN A 50 17.96 27.41 -1.39
CA ASN A 50 17.26 27.36 -2.67
C ASN A 50 16.60 25.98 -2.89
N ILE A 51 15.44 25.78 -2.28
CA ILE A 51 14.64 24.57 -2.48
C ILE A 51 13.78 24.74 -3.74
N ILE A 52 13.75 23.71 -4.58
CA ILE A 52 13.03 23.72 -5.86
C ILE A 52 12.20 22.45 -6.01
N TYR A 53 11.18 22.53 -6.86
CA TYR A 53 10.54 21.34 -7.40
C TYR A 53 11.27 20.88 -8.67
N VAL A 54 11.35 19.57 -8.84
CA VAL A 54 11.88 18.93 -10.04
C VAL A 54 10.78 18.07 -10.65
N TYR A 55 10.48 18.33 -11.92
CA TYR A 55 9.41 17.66 -12.66
C TYR A 55 9.94 16.77 -13.77
N ALA A 56 9.16 15.73 -14.07
CA ALA A 56 9.17 15.04 -15.35
C ALA A 56 7.78 15.16 -15.99
N VAL A 57 7.74 15.37 -17.30
CA VAL A 57 6.49 15.47 -18.06
C VAL A 57 6.56 14.61 -19.31
N ASP A 58 5.41 14.05 -19.69
CA ASP A 58 5.21 13.43 -21.00
C ASP A 58 4.43 14.40 -21.88
N ILE A 59 4.88 14.56 -23.12
CA ILE A 59 4.27 15.43 -24.12
C ILE A 59 4.14 14.72 -25.46
N GLN A 60 3.18 15.20 -26.25
CA GLN A 60 3.04 14.84 -27.67
C GLN A 60 3.08 16.10 -28.52
N LEU A 61 3.78 16.01 -29.65
CA LEU A 61 3.97 17.09 -30.63
C LEU A 61 3.61 16.58 -32.04
N ASP A 62 3.59 17.47 -33.04
CA ASP A 62 3.44 17.09 -34.45
C ASP A 62 4.69 16.39 -35.01
N ASP A 63 5.88 16.90 -34.67
CA ASP A 63 7.17 16.38 -35.11
C ASP A 63 8.08 16.22 -33.88
N GLU A 64 8.10 15.01 -33.33
CA GLU A 64 8.86 14.68 -32.11
C GLU A 64 10.36 14.45 -32.39
N GLU A 65 10.73 14.07 -33.62
CA GLU A 65 12.11 13.77 -34.02
C GLU A 65 13.04 14.95 -33.78
N LYS A 66 12.57 16.16 -34.11
CA LYS A 66 13.30 17.42 -33.95
C LYS A 66 13.81 17.68 -32.53
N TYR A 67 13.18 17.10 -31.51
CA TYR A 67 13.44 17.40 -30.10
C TYR A 67 14.20 16.29 -29.37
N ARG A 68 14.54 15.19 -30.04
CA ARG A 68 15.19 14.01 -29.42
C ARG A 68 16.60 14.29 -28.87
N ASP A 69 17.34 15.19 -29.52
CA ASP A 69 18.72 15.52 -29.11
C ASP A 69 18.80 16.57 -27.98
N ILE A 70 17.66 17.10 -27.52
CA ILE A 70 17.64 18.07 -26.42
C ILE A 70 18.00 17.37 -25.11
N PRO A 71 18.90 17.92 -24.29
CA PRO A 71 19.25 17.34 -23.00
C PRO A 71 18.05 17.07 -22.09
N ASN A 72 18.01 15.89 -21.48
CA ASN A 72 16.94 15.38 -20.63
C ASN A 72 15.63 15.02 -21.33
N VAL A 73 15.55 15.15 -22.66
CA VAL A 73 14.45 14.62 -23.47
C VAL A 73 14.78 13.19 -23.88
N ARG A 74 13.77 12.31 -23.85
CA ARG A 74 13.88 10.96 -24.38
C ARG A 74 12.55 10.52 -24.96
N GLU A 75 12.60 9.64 -25.95
CA GLU A 75 11.42 8.92 -26.39
C GLU A 75 10.99 7.91 -25.32
N ILE A 76 9.67 7.75 -25.17
CA ILE A 76 9.09 6.72 -24.32
C ILE A 76 7.94 6.04 -25.04
N GLU A 77 7.72 4.79 -24.67
CA GLU A 77 6.52 4.03 -24.98
C GLU A 77 5.77 3.76 -23.67
N LYS A 78 4.46 4.04 -23.64
CA LYS A 78 3.64 3.76 -22.46
C LYS A 78 3.19 2.32 -22.51
N ALA A 79 3.71 1.50 -21.61
CA ALA A 79 3.21 0.15 -21.40
C ALA A 79 1.85 0.19 -20.69
N GLU A 80 0.84 -0.42 -21.31
CA GLU A 80 -0.48 -0.58 -20.71
C GLU A 80 -0.62 -1.95 -20.04
N TYR A 81 -1.31 -1.99 -18.91
CA TYR A 81 -1.66 -3.25 -18.25
C TYR A 81 -3.07 -3.65 -18.64
N THR A 82 -3.17 -4.67 -19.49
CA THR A 82 -4.44 -5.25 -19.93
C THR A 82 -4.71 -6.56 -19.19
N VAL A 83 -5.98 -6.81 -18.92
CA VAL A 83 -6.45 -8.08 -18.31
C VAL A 83 -7.15 -8.87 -19.39
N GLU A 84 -6.65 -10.08 -19.66
CA GLU A 84 -7.27 -11.01 -20.60
C GLU A 84 -8.61 -11.51 -20.05
N LYS A 85 -9.64 -11.49 -20.90
CA LYS A 85 -10.97 -12.01 -20.55
C LYS A 85 -10.99 -13.52 -20.68
N MET A 86 -11.62 -14.16 -19.71
CA MET A 86 -11.76 -15.61 -19.61
C MET A 86 -13.21 -15.96 -19.29
N GLU A 87 -13.73 -16.98 -19.98
CA GLU A 87 -15.01 -17.58 -19.60
C GLU A 87 -14.83 -18.51 -18.41
N LEU A 88 -15.64 -18.34 -17.36
CA LEU A 88 -15.60 -19.22 -16.20
C LEU A 88 -15.94 -20.67 -16.62
N GLY A 89 -17.00 -20.86 -17.40
CA GLY A 89 -17.46 -22.18 -17.86
C GLY A 89 -17.69 -23.13 -16.68
N ASN A 90 -17.12 -24.35 -16.77
CA ASN A 90 -17.17 -25.36 -15.71
C ASN A 90 -16.04 -25.24 -14.68
N ARG A 91 -15.23 -24.17 -14.71
CA ARG A 91 -14.13 -23.97 -13.76
C ARG A 91 -14.70 -23.64 -12.39
N LYS A 92 -14.04 -24.13 -11.34
CA LYS A 92 -14.32 -23.73 -9.97
C LYS A 92 -13.89 -22.26 -9.78
N ARG A 93 -14.60 -21.54 -8.93
CA ARG A 93 -14.25 -20.14 -8.62
C ARG A 93 -12.96 -20.11 -7.81
N PRO A 94 -11.98 -19.25 -8.15
CA PRO A 94 -10.76 -19.13 -7.36
C PRO A 94 -11.08 -18.51 -5.99
N VAL A 95 -10.45 -19.03 -4.94
CA VAL A 95 -10.58 -18.51 -3.58
C VAL A 95 -9.37 -17.64 -3.24
N ILE A 96 -9.63 -16.46 -2.68
CA ILE A 96 -8.61 -15.52 -2.23
C ILE A 96 -8.79 -15.36 -0.73
N VAL A 97 -7.73 -15.60 0.04
CA VAL A 97 -7.76 -15.53 1.50
C VAL A 97 -7.02 -14.30 1.96
N GLY A 98 -7.75 -13.35 2.54
CA GLY A 98 -7.29 -12.03 2.95
C GLY A 98 -7.65 -10.95 1.94
N SER A 99 -8.18 -9.84 2.43
CA SER A 99 -8.60 -8.67 1.65
C SER A 99 -7.65 -7.46 1.77
N GLY A 100 -6.41 -7.70 2.22
CA GLY A 100 -5.34 -6.72 2.17
C GLY A 100 -4.96 -6.32 0.73
N PRO A 101 -4.01 -5.38 0.51
CA PRO A 101 -3.70 -4.88 -0.83
C PRO A 101 -3.38 -5.97 -1.86
N SER A 102 -2.64 -7.02 -1.47
CA SER A 102 -2.35 -8.15 -2.37
C SER A 102 -3.61 -8.91 -2.77
N GLY A 103 -4.47 -9.25 -1.80
CA GLY A 103 -5.71 -9.98 -2.05
C GLY A 103 -6.73 -9.14 -2.81
N LEU A 104 -6.85 -7.85 -2.48
CA LEU A 104 -7.71 -6.89 -3.18
C LEU A 104 -7.37 -6.79 -4.66
N PHE A 105 -6.09 -6.59 -5.01
CA PHE A 105 -5.68 -6.46 -6.41
C PHE A 105 -5.69 -7.80 -7.15
N ALA A 106 -5.44 -8.93 -6.47
CA ALA A 106 -5.65 -10.26 -7.05
C ALA A 106 -7.14 -10.48 -7.38
N ALA A 107 -8.04 -10.12 -6.46
CA ALA A 107 -9.48 -10.23 -6.63
C ALA A 107 -9.97 -9.35 -7.78
N LEU A 108 -9.46 -8.11 -7.85
CA LEU A 108 -9.80 -7.19 -8.93
C LEU A 108 -9.40 -7.74 -10.30
N VAL A 109 -8.17 -8.21 -10.46
CA VAL A 109 -7.71 -8.76 -11.75
C VAL A 109 -8.49 -10.02 -12.12
N LEU A 110 -8.75 -10.93 -11.18
CA LEU A 110 -9.53 -12.14 -11.44
C LEU A 110 -11.01 -11.84 -11.76
N ALA A 111 -11.61 -10.84 -11.10
CA ALA A 111 -12.96 -10.39 -11.40
C ALA A 111 -13.03 -9.68 -12.76
N GLU A 112 -12.04 -8.83 -13.08
CA GLU A 112 -11.91 -8.21 -14.41
C GLU A 112 -11.70 -9.26 -15.50
N ALA A 113 -11.02 -10.37 -15.22
CA ALA A 113 -10.88 -11.49 -16.15
C ALA A 113 -12.20 -12.28 -16.32
N GLY A 114 -13.21 -12.11 -15.47
CA GLY A 114 -14.48 -12.85 -15.54
C GLY A 114 -14.53 -14.12 -14.69
N LEU A 115 -13.54 -14.35 -13.82
CA LEU A 115 -13.41 -15.59 -13.03
C LEU A 115 -14.20 -15.58 -11.71
N LYS A 116 -14.88 -14.49 -11.38
CA LYS A 116 -15.82 -14.38 -10.24
C LYS A 116 -15.22 -14.89 -8.91
N PRO A 117 -14.08 -14.35 -8.43
CA PRO A 117 -13.39 -14.88 -7.25
C PRO A 117 -14.26 -14.84 -5.98
N ILE A 118 -14.01 -15.76 -5.06
CA ILE A 118 -14.53 -15.72 -3.68
C ILE A 118 -13.43 -15.18 -2.77
N ILE A 119 -13.70 -14.11 -2.04
CA ILE A 119 -12.76 -13.44 -1.14
C ILE A 119 -13.17 -13.76 0.29
N LEU A 120 -12.33 -14.52 1.00
CA LEU A 120 -12.48 -14.82 2.42
C LEU A 120 -11.69 -13.80 3.24
N GLU A 121 -12.36 -13.06 4.11
CA GLU A 121 -11.73 -12.15 5.06
C GLU A 121 -12.18 -12.52 6.47
N GLN A 122 -11.23 -12.83 7.36
CA GLN A 122 -11.55 -13.19 8.73
C GLN A 122 -12.09 -12.01 9.54
N GLY A 123 -11.70 -10.78 9.17
CA GLY A 123 -12.25 -9.59 9.79
C GLY A 123 -13.51 -9.06 9.13
N LYS A 124 -13.93 -7.88 9.60
CA LYS A 124 -15.17 -7.23 9.16
C LYS A 124 -14.96 -6.35 7.94
N ASN A 125 -16.08 -5.95 7.32
CA ASN A 125 -16.10 -4.84 6.37
C ASN A 125 -15.59 -3.55 7.04
N VAL A 126 -15.17 -2.59 6.22
CA VAL A 126 -14.44 -1.40 6.67
C VAL A 126 -15.27 -0.52 7.59
N ASP A 127 -16.59 -0.48 7.42
CA ASP A 127 -17.50 0.35 8.22
C ASP A 127 -17.61 -0.13 9.67
N GLU A 128 -17.75 -1.45 9.86
CA GLU A 128 -17.74 -2.05 11.19
C GLU A 128 -16.33 -2.09 11.79
N ARG A 129 -15.34 -2.45 10.97
CA ARG A 129 -13.93 -2.48 11.36
C ARG A 129 -13.44 -1.14 11.89
N GLN A 130 -13.84 -0.04 11.26
CA GLN A 130 -13.48 1.31 11.69
C GLN A 130 -13.97 1.60 13.11
N LYS A 131 -15.20 1.19 13.45
CA LYS A 131 -15.75 1.36 14.80
C LYS A 131 -14.94 0.56 15.81
N ASP A 132 -14.64 -0.70 15.51
CA ASP A 132 -13.87 -1.58 16.39
C ASP A 132 -12.45 -1.03 16.65
N VAL A 133 -11.76 -0.59 15.60
CA VAL A 133 -10.41 -0.02 15.68
C VAL A 133 -10.39 1.28 16.49
N TYR A 134 -11.34 2.18 16.28
CA TYR A 134 -11.40 3.44 17.03
C TYR A 134 -11.85 3.24 18.49
N ASN A 135 -12.72 2.27 18.76
CA ASN A 135 -13.03 1.86 20.14
C ASN A 135 -11.80 1.28 20.83
N PHE A 136 -10.99 0.49 20.12
CA PHE A 136 -9.71 0.00 20.67
C PHE A 136 -8.75 1.16 20.99
N PHE A 137 -8.64 2.14 20.10
CA PHE A 137 -7.77 3.31 20.32
C PHE A 137 -8.22 4.17 21.51
N LYS A 138 -9.53 4.28 21.73
CA LYS A 138 -10.12 5.14 22.76
C LYS A 138 -10.22 4.45 24.12
N ASP A 139 -10.76 3.23 24.13
CA ASP A 139 -11.21 2.54 25.35
C ASP A 139 -10.40 1.26 25.63
N GLY A 140 -9.45 0.89 24.78
CA GLY A 140 -8.64 -0.33 24.93
C GLY A 140 -9.39 -1.64 24.63
N LYS A 141 -10.63 -1.57 24.13
CA LYS A 141 -11.45 -2.75 23.80
C LYS A 141 -10.91 -3.44 22.55
N PHE A 142 -10.20 -4.55 22.76
CA PHE A 142 -9.61 -5.33 21.68
C PHE A 142 -10.61 -6.32 21.07
N ASN A 143 -10.58 -6.48 19.74
CA ASN A 143 -11.31 -7.50 19.02
C ASN A 143 -10.32 -8.33 18.17
N LYS A 144 -10.28 -9.65 18.41
CA LYS A 144 -9.33 -10.56 17.77
C LYS A 144 -9.48 -10.65 16.25
N TYR A 145 -10.68 -10.48 15.70
CA TYR A 145 -10.94 -10.58 14.26
C TYR A 145 -11.11 -9.21 13.59
N SER A 146 -11.35 -8.14 14.34
CA SER A 146 -11.57 -6.79 13.81
C SER A 146 -10.63 -5.78 14.46
N ASN A 147 -9.48 -5.56 13.83
CA ASN A 147 -8.41 -4.72 14.40
C ASN A 147 -7.54 -4.09 13.29
N VAL A 148 -6.45 -3.43 13.68
CA VAL A 148 -5.52 -2.76 12.74
C VAL A 148 -4.94 -3.73 11.71
N GLN A 149 -4.82 -5.02 12.04
CA GLN A 149 -4.28 -6.04 11.13
C GLN A 149 -5.36 -6.70 10.26
N PHE A 150 -6.52 -7.00 10.83
CA PHE A 150 -7.55 -7.85 10.21
C PHE A 150 -8.85 -7.11 9.86
N GLY A 151 -9.45 -7.48 8.72
CA GLY A 151 -10.63 -6.85 8.12
C GLY A 151 -10.33 -6.15 6.79
N GLU A 152 -11.37 -5.56 6.19
CA GLU A 152 -11.33 -5.02 4.81
C GLU A 152 -10.14 -4.07 4.57
N GLY A 153 -9.34 -4.37 3.54
CA GLY A 153 -8.13 -3.62 3.18
C GLY A 153 -6.88 -4.01 4.02
N GLY A 154 -7.02 -4.95 4.95
CA GLY A 154 -5.93 -5.51 5.76
C GLY A 154 -5.15 -4.45 6.54
N ALA A 155 -3.86 -4.68 6.76
CA ALA A 155 -2.99 -3.74 7.49
C ALA A 155 -2.78 -2.38 6.78
N GLY A 156 -3.19 -2.25 5.52
CA GLY A 156 -3.04 -1.02 4.75
C GLY A 156 -4.02 0.09 5.14
N THR A 157 -5.22 -0.26 5.61
CA THR A 157 -6.35 0.67 5.78
C THR A 157 -6.06 1.79 6.79
N PHE A 158 -5.51 1.46 7.97
CA PHE A 158 -5.21 2.41 9.03
C PHE A 158 -3.73 2.83 8.99
N SER A 159 -3.31 3.43 7.88
CA SER A 159 -1.93 3.84 7.64
C SER A 159 -1.85 5.18 6.93
N ASP A 160 -0.64 5.77 6.87
CA ASP A 160 -0.38 6.94 6.00
C ASP A 160 -0.59 6.62 4.50
N GLY A 161 -0.68 5.35 4.12
CA GLY A 161 -0.97 4.96 2.75
C GLY A 161 0.15 5.30 1.77
N LYS A 162 1.41 5.16 2.19
CA LYS A 162 2.57 5.43 1.32
C LYS A 162 2.64 4.36 0.24
N LEU A 163 2.76 4.79 -1.02
CA LEU A 163 2.81 3.91 -2.19
C LEU A 163 4.23 3.81 -2.76
N THR A 164 5.25 4.15 -1.96
CA THR A 164 6.65 4.09 -2.39
C THR A 164 7.10 2.64 -2.60
N THR A 165 7.55 2.32 -3.81
CA THR A 165 8.24 1.06 -4.13
C THR A 165 9.66 1.37 -4.59
N ASN A 166 10.60 0.44 -4.36
CA ASN A 166 11.96 0.56 -4.91
C ASN A 166 12.08 -0.17 -6.26
N THR A 167 10.96 -0.38 -6.95
CA THR A 167 10.88 -1.18 -8.19
C THR A 167 10.22 -0.38 -9.29
N ASN A 168 10.73 -0.48 -10.51
CA ASN A 168 10.10 0.12 -11.68
C ASN A 168 9.31 -0.93 -12.46
N ASN A 169 8.04 -1.14 -12.12
CA ASN A 169 7.16 -2.12 -12.75
C ASN A 169 5.93 -1.43 -13.38
N PHE A 170 5.68 -1.66 -14.67
CA PHE A 170 4.57 -1.03 -15.39
C PHE A 170 3.19 -1.35 -14.77
N ARG A 171 3.05 -2.50 -14.09
CA ARG A 171 1.82 -2.90 -13.38
C ARG A 171 1.43 -1.93 -12.26
N MET A 172 2.36 -1.11 -11.74
CA MET A 172 2.04 -0.09 -10.74
C MET A 172 1.05 0.95 -11.28
N GLN A 173 1.05 1.21 -12.59
CA GLN A 173 0.10 2.14 -13.19
C GLN A 173 -1.34 1.65 -13.01
N LYS A 174 -1.60 0.34 -13.16
CA LYS A 174 -2.90 -0.25 -12.84
C LYS A 174 -3.31 0.07 -11.39
N ILE A 175 -2.40 -0.11 -10.43
CA ILE A 175 -2.68 0.18 -9.02
C ILE A 175 -3.03 1.66 -8.82
N TYR A 176 -2.23 2.59 -9.35
CA TYR A 176 -2.51 4.02 -9.23
C TYR A 176 -3.83 4.41 -9.91
N SER A 177 -4.09 3.90 -11.11
CA SER A 177 -5.34 4.16 -11.84
C SER A 177 -6.56 3.70 -11.04
N GLU A 178 -6.53 2.51 -10.46
CA GLU A 178 -7.65 1.98 -9.66
C GLU A 178 -7.87 2.79 -8.38
N LEU A 179 -6.79 3.18 -7.69
CA LEU A 179 -6.89 4.04 -6.52
C LEU A 179 -7.47 5.43 -6.88
N ILE A 180 -7.06 6.02 -8.01
CA ILE A 180 -7.56 7.31 -8.49
C ILE A 180 -9.03 7.20 -8.90
N LEU A 181 -9.43 6.15 -9.61
CA LEU A 181 -10.83 5.89 -9.97
C LEU A 181 -11.71 5.71 -8.72
N ALA A 182 -11.14 5.15 -7.66
CA ALA A 182 -11.79 5.03 -6.35
C ALA A 182 -11.75 6.34 -5.52
N GLY A 183 -11.12 7.42 -6.00
CA GLY A 183 -11.17 8.74 -5.36
C GLY A 183 -9.87 9.20 -4.70
N ALA A 184 -8.74 8.52 -4.92
CA ALA A 184 -7.43 9.06 -4.57
C ALA A 184 -7.08 10.27 -5.46
N GLU A 185 -6.23 11.16 -4.95
CA GLU A 185 -5.77 12.31 -5.72
C GLU A 185 -4.89 11.90 -6.91
N LYS A 186 -5.07 12.51 -8.09
CA LYS A 186 -4.28 12.22 -9.30
C LYS A 186 -2.77 12.30 -9.08
N ARG A 187 -2.32 13.14 -8.14
CA ARG A 187 -0.90 13.35 -7.82
C ARG A 187 -0.18 12.11 -7.32
N ILE A 188 -0.89 11.09 -6.80
CA ILE A 188 -0.23 9.86 -6.36
C ILE A 188 0.50 9.12 -7.48
N ALA A 189 0.11 9.34 -8.74
CA ALA A 189 0.71 8.69 -9.89
C ALA A 189 2.08 9.29 -10.29
N TYR A 190 2.37 10.52 -9.87
CA TYR A 190 3.60 11.23 -10.29
C TYR A 190 4.45 11.76 -9.12
N MET A 191 3.93 11.84 -7.90
CA MET A 191 4.73 12.25 -6.75
C MET A 191 5.82 11.21 -6.47
N SER A 192 7.03 11.68 -6.17
CA SER A 192 8.17 10.82 -5.78
C SER A 192 7.96 10.07 -4.46
N LYS A 193 7.11 10.62 -3.59
CA LYS A 193 6.73 10.03 -2.29
C LYS A 193 5.21 10.10 -2.13
N PRO A 194 4.46 9.30 -2.90
CA PRO A 194 3.01 9.37 -2.91
C PRO A 194 2.45 8.79 -1.61
N HIS A 195 1.41 9.43 -1.09
CA HIS A 195 0.65 8.96 0.06
C HIS A 195 -0.85 9.25 -0.14
N VAL A 196 -1.69 8.55 0.61
CA VAL A 196 -3.16 8.65 0.50
C VAL A 196 -3.78 9.10 1.82
N GLY A 197 -3.33 8.53 2.95
CA GLY A 197 -3.88 8.78 4.28
C GLY A 197 -5.06 7.89 4.66
N THR A 198 -5.16 7.56 5.95
CA THR A 198 -6.17 6.64 6.52
C THR A 198 -7.60 7.00 6.14
N ASP A 199 -7.96 8.28 6.24
CA ASP A 199 -9.31 8.80 5.99
C ASP A 199 -9.79 8.54 4.56
N LYS A 200 -8.88 8.63 3.58
CA LYS A 200 -9.20 8.37 2.17
C LYS A 200 -9.16 6.88 1.84
N LEU A 201 -8.24 6.13 2.45
CA LEU A 201 -8.13 4.69 2.22
C LEU A 201 -9.41 3.94 2.57
N ILE A 202 -10.09 4.30 3.66
CA ILE A 202 -11.36 3.67 4.05
C ILE A 202 -12.40 3.73 2.91
N GLU A 203 -12.59 4.92 2.33
CA GLU A 203 -13.54 5.13 1.23
C GLU A 203 -13.08 4.41 -0.06
N ILE A 204 -11.78 4.47 -0.34
CA ILE A 204 -11.17 3.84 -1.52
C ILE A 204 -11.33 2.31 -1.49
N MET A 205 -11.04 1.66 -0.35
CA MET A 205 -11.19 0.21 -0.20
C MET A 205 -12.65 -0.22 -0.45
N ARG A 206 -13.61 0.52 0.12
CA ARG A 206 -15.05 0.26 -0.09
C ARG A 206 -15.44 0.34 -1.57
N LYS A 207 -14.96 1.36 -2.29
CA LYS A 207 -15.25 1.53 -3.72
C LYS A 207 -14.62 0.43 -4.58
N ILE A 208 -13.39 0.01 -4.28
CA ILE A 208 -12.75 -1.09 -4.99
C ILE A 208 -13.50 -2.41 -4.73
N ARG A 209 -13.93 -2.66 -3.48
CA ARG A 209 -14.81 -3.81 -3.17
C ARG A 209 -16.09 -3.78 -4.01
N HIS A 210 -16.80 -2.66 -4.05
CA HIS A 210 -18.02 -2.54 -4.86
C HIS A 210 -17.77 -2.78 -6.36
N LYS A 211 -16.60 -2.37 -6.88
CA LYS A 211 -16.20 -2.68 -8.25
C LYS A 211 -15.97 -4.18 -8.44
N ILE A 212 -15.32 -4.86 -7.50
CA ILE A 212 -15.11 -6.31 -7.56
C ILE A 212 -16.45 -7.06 -7.52
N GLU A 213 -17.36 -6.64 -6.63
CA GLU A 213 -18.70 -7.19 -6.50
C GLU A 213 -19.53 -7.00 -7.77
N SER A 214 -19.46 -5.82 -8.40
CA SER A 214 -20.18 -5.56 -9.67
C SER A 214 -19.62 -6.38 -10.85
N LEU A 215 -18.37 -6.85 -10.75
CA LEU A 215 -17.75 -7.79 -11.68
C LEU A 215 -17.99 -9.27 -11.33
N GLY A 216 -18.79 -9.55 -10.29
CA GLY A 216 -19.19 -10.89 -9.87
C GLY A 216 -18.24 -11.56 -8.86
N GLY A 217 -17.29 -10.81 -8.29
CA GLY A 217 -16.56 -11.25 -7.11
C GLY A 217 -17.46 -11.28 -5.87
N GLU A 218 -17.15 -12.12 -4.90
CA GLU A 218 -17.98 -12.29 -3.69
C GLU A 218 -17.13 -12.15 -2.44
N TYR A 219 -17.42 -11.14 -1.62
CA TYR A 219 -16.78 -10.95 -0.32
C TYR A 219 -17.53 -11.71 0.76
N ARG A 220 -16.79 -12.50 1.55
CA ARG A 220 -17.27 -13.15 2.77
C ARG A 220 -16.42 -12.67 3.93
N PHE A 221 -16.93 -11.65 4.62
CA PHE A 221 -16.34 -11.16 5.86
C PHE A 221 -16.63 -12.12 7.01
N GLN A 222 -15.81 -12.09 8.06
CA GLN A 222 -15.92 -13.01 9.19
C GLN A 222 -15.87 -14.49 8.77
N ASN A 223 -15.13 -14.79 7.70
CA ASN A 223 -14.93 -16.13 7.17
C ASN A 223 -13.43 -16.42 7.11
N LYS A 224 -12.97 -17.33 7.96
CA LYS A 224 -11.56 -17.66 8.13
C LYS A 224 -11.23 -19.00 7.49
N LEU A 225 -10.17 -19.05 6.66
CA LEU A 225 -9.64 -20.32 6.17
C LEU A 225 -9.02 -21.10 7.35
N VAL A 226 -9.44 -22.35 7.53
CA VAL A 226 -8.96 -23.23 8.61
C VAL A 226 -8.34 -24.54 8.14
N SER A 227 -8.57 -24.95 6.89
CA SER A 227 -7.87 -26.07 6.27
C SER A 227 -7.93 -25.99 4.74
N ILE A 228 -7.01 -26.68 4.09
CA ILE A 228 -6.99 -26.92 2.66
C ILE A 228 -7.01 -28.44 2.46
N GLU A 229 -7.96 -28.91 1.64
CA GLU A 229 -8.08 -30.32 1.32
C GLU A 229 -7.56 -30.63 -0.08
N TYR A 230 -7.02 -31.84 -0.22
CA TYR A 230 -6.34 -32.31 -1.41
C TYR A 230 -6.95 -33.61 -1.89
N GLU A 231 -7.16 -33.72 -3.19
CA GLU A 231 -7.51 -34.97 -3.87
C GLU A 231 -6.48 -35.22 -4.96
N ASN A 232 -5.90 -36.42 -5.01
CA ASN A 232 -4.87 -36.79 -5.99
C ASN A 232 -3.71 -35.77 -6.07
N ASN A 233 -3.23 -35.31 -4.92
CA ASN A 233 -2.17 -34.29 -4.78
C ASN A 233 -2.50 -32.92 -5.42
N LYS A 234 -3.78 -32.60 -5.62
CA LYS A 234 -4.26 -31.29 -6.10
C LYS A 234 -5.24 -30.70 -5.09
N ILE A 235 -5.26 -29.37 -4.96
CA ILE A 235 -6.25 -28.68 -4.13
C ILE A 235 -7.65 -29.05 -4.65
N SER A 236 -8.54 -29.45 -3.74
CA SER A 236 -9.93 -29.79 -4.08
C SER A 236 -10.93 -28.86 -3.39
N LYS A 237 -10.64 -28.45 -2.16
CA LYS A 237 -11.53 -27.65 -1.31
C LYS A 237 -10.79 -26.72 -0.35
N ALA A 238 -11.43 -25.60 -0.03
CA ALA A 238 -11.10 -24.77 1.12
C ALA A 238 -12.11 -25.04 2.26
N ILE A 239 -11.62 -25.24 3.48
CA ILE A 239 -12.46 -25.37 4.68
C ILE A 239 -12.47 -24.04 5.41
N VAL A 240 -13.67 -23.52 5.66
CA VAL A 240 -13.88 -22.17 6.17
C VAL A 240 -14.66 -22.22 7.47
N GLU A 241 -14.16 -21.52 8.49
CA GLU A 241 -14.84 -21.28 9.77
C GLU A 241 -15.52 -19.91 9.75
N ILE A 242 -16.79 -19.85 10.14
CA ILE A 242 -17.50 -18.59 10.37
C ILE A 242 -17.10 -18.10 11.76
N VAL A 243 -16.36 -16.98 11.81
CA VAL A 243 -15.83 -16.43 13.06
C VAL A 243 -16.71 -15.29 13.58
N SER A 244 -16.74 -15.07 14.88
CA SER A 244 -17.47 -13.94 15.47
C SER A 244 -16.67 -13.27 16.58
N ASP A 245 -17.08 -12.04 16.94
CA ASP A 245 -16.36 -11.17 17.89
C ASP A 245 -16.32 -11.72 19.32
N PHE A 246 -17.20 -12.66 19.64
CA PHE A 246 -17.33 -13.22 20.97
C PHE A 246 -16.68 -14.60 21.00
N ASP A 247 -15.87 -14.86 22.03
CA ASP A 247 -15.66 -16.23 22.50
C ASP A 247 -16.99 -16.71 23.08
N SER A 248 -17.91 -17.06 22.19
CA SER A 248 -19.11 -17.76 22.55
C SER A 248 -18.80 -19.25 22.57
N ASP A 249 -19.33 -19.97 23.55
CA ASP A 249 -19.41 -21.44 23.59
C ASP A 249 -20.25 -22.04 22.42
N ARG A 250 -20.44 -21.29 21.32
CA ARG A 250 -21.07 -21.79 20.11
C ARG A 250 -20.15 -22.79 19.46
N GLU A 251 -20.76 -23.86 18.95
CA GLU A 251 -20.07 -24.78 18.06
C GLU A 251 -19.50 -24.00 16.87
N LYS A 252 -18.25 -24.33 16.53
CA LYS A 252 -17.57 -23.75 15.38
C LYS A 252 -18.29 -24.20 14.11
N GLU A 253 -18.98 -23.27 13.46
CA GLU A 253 -19.63 -23.54 12.19
C GLU A 253 -18.57 -23.53 11.08
N THR A 254 -18.42 -24.68 10.41
CA THR A 254 -17.51 -24.82 9.27
C THR A 254 -18.26 -25.26 8.04
N TYR A 255 -17.77 -24.83 6.87
CA TYR A 255 -18.31 -25.26 5.58
C TYR A 255 -17.19 -25.37 4.53
N GLU A 256 -17.50 -26.03 3.42
CA GLU A 256 -16.56 -26.30 2.35
C GLU A 256 -16.81 -25.41 1.13
N ILE A 257 -15.74 -25.00 0.46
CA ILE A 257 -15.80 -24.36 -0.86
C ILE A 257 -15.01 -25.22 -1.83
N ASP A 258 -15.68 -25.76 -2.85
CA ASP A 258 -15.03 -26.42 -3.96
C ASP A 258 -14.16 -25.43 -4.74
N THR A 259 -12.84 -25.66 -4.76
CA THR A 259 -11.89 -24.86 -5.53
C THR A 259 -10.62 -25.65 -5.83
N ASP A 260 -10.00 -25.37 -6.96
CA ASP A 260 -8.67 -25.89 -7.33
C ASP A 260 -7.57 -24.82 -7.22
N VAL A 261 -7.94 -23.57 -6.89
CA VAL A 261 -7.03 -22.43 -6.78
C VAL A 261 -7.31 -21.65 -5.50
N ILE A 262 -6.31 -21.57 -4.63
CA ILE A 262 -6.33 -20.75 -3.42
C ILE A 262 -5.16 -19.77 -3.45
N VAL A 263 -5.45 -18.47 -3.36
CA VAL A 263 -4.46 -17.41 -3.22
C VAL A 263 -4.36 -17.01 -1.75
N LEU A 264 -3.24 -17.32 -1.09
CA LEU A 264 -2.97 -16.93 0.29
C LEU A 264 -2.41 -15.49 0.35
N ALA A 265 -3.29 -14.52 0.57
CA ALA A 265 -2.99 -13.10 0.73
C ALA A 265 -3.17 -12.63 2.20
N ILE A 266 -2.75 -13.47 3.14
CA ILE A 266 -3.12 -13.44 4.56
C ILE A 266 -2.35 -12.42 5.41
N GLY A 267 -1.38 -11.69 4.83
CA GLY A 267 -0.47 -10.83 5.60
C GLY A 267 0.44 -11.61 6.55
N HIS A 268 1.30 -10.91 7.30
CA HIS A 268 2.25 -11.55 8.21
C HIS A 268 1.73 -11.74 9.65
N SER A 269 0.51 -11.25 9.94
CA SER A 269 -0.07 -11.29 11.29
C SER A 269 -0.96 -12.52 11.53
N SER A 270 -1.28 -13.28 10.47
CA SER A 270 -2.16 -14.48 10.51
C SER A 270 -1.41 -15.71 11.02
N ARG A 271 -0.94 -15.64 12.27
CA ARG A 271 -0.08 -16.65 12.92
C ARG A 271 -0.72 -18.02 12.97
N ASP A 272 -1.99 -18.07 13.36
CA ASP A 272 -2.82 -19.28 13.36
C ASP A 272 -2.85 -19.99 11.99
N THR A 273 -2.90 -19.22 10.91
CA THR A 273 -2.88 -19.75 9.55
C THR A 273 -1.50 -20.29 9.20
N PHE A 274 -0.42 -19.66 9.67
CA PHE A 274 0.92 -20.22 9.53
C PHE A 274 1.06 -21.55 10.29
N TYR A 275 0.50 -21.69 11.49
CA TYR A 275 0.44 -22.98 12.20
C TYR A 275 -0.32 -24.04 11.39
N MET A 276 -1.50 -23.71 10.87
CA MET A 276 -2.26 -24.61 9.99
C MET A 276 -1.46 -25.06 8.76
N LEU A 277 -0.74 -24.14 8.11
CA LEU A 277 0.09 -24.46 6.95
C LEU A 277 1.26 -25.38 7.32
N ASN A 278 1.87 -25.16 8.49
CA ASN A 278 2.91 -26.04 9.03
C ASN A 278 2.37 -27.46 9.30
N ASP A 279 1.19 -27.57 9.90
CA ASP A 279 0.54 -28.86 10.20
C ASP A 279 0.16 -29.63 8.92
N LYS A 280 -0.12 -28.91 7.84
CA LYS A 280 -0.31 -29.47 6.49
C LYS A 280 1.01 -29.75 5.75
N ASN A 281 2.16 -29.63 6.42
CA ASN A 281 3.50 -29.84 5.86
C ASN A 281 3.82 -28.95 4.64
N ILE A 282 3.25 -27.74 4.57
CA ILE A 282 3.62 -26.76 3.56
C ILE A 282 5.03 -26.25 3.88
N LYS A 283 5.93 -26.31 2.89
CA LYS A 283 7.30 -25.84 3.08
C LYS A 283 7.32 -24.34 3.40
N MET A 284 7.89 -23.98 4.54
CA MET A 284 8.14 -22.61 4.96
C MET A 284 9.61 -22.47 5.40
N GLU A 285 10.14 -21.24 5.36
CA GLU A 285 11.53 -20.94 5.73
C GLU A 285 11.55 -19.70 6.62
N ARG A 286 12.41 -19.71 7.66
CA ARG A 286 12.59 -18.54 8.54
C ARG A 286 13.13 -17.37 7.73
N LYS A 287 12.51 -16.20 7.90
CA LYS A 287 12.89 -14.97 7.19
C LYS A 287 13.34 -13.89 8.17
N THR A 288 14.49 -13.28 7.89
CA THR A 288 14.97 -12.09 8.61
C THR A 288 13.90 -10.99 8.60
N PHE A 289 13.68 -10.39 9.77
CA PHE A 289 12.79 -9.26 9.96
C PHE A 289 13.42 -8.25 10.91
N SER A 290 12.67 -7.23 11.30
CA SER A 290 13.22 -6.14 12.10
C SER A 290 12.22 -5.70 13.17
N VAL A 291 12.75 -5.38 14.34
CA VAL A 291 11.97 -4.97 15.51
C VAL A 291 12.58 -3.71 16.13
N GLY A 292 11.81 -3.02 16.95
CA GLY A 292 12.29 -1.85 17.65
C GLY A 292 11.14 -1.03 18.21
N VAL A 293 11.32 0.28 18.25
CA VAL A 293 10.41 1.21 18.93
C VAL A 293 9.91 2.29 17.99
N ARG A 294 8.74 2.87 18.29
CA ARG A 294 8.28 4.10 17.65
C ARG A 294 8.89 5.30 18.39
N ILE A 295 9.42 6.26 17.64
CA ILE A 295 9.92 7.54 18.15
C ILE A 295 9.07 8.69 17.62
N GLU A 296 8.83 9.71 18.44
CA GLU A 296 8.07 10.90 18.09
C GLU A 296 8.88 12.17 18.31
N HIS A 297 8.73 13.13 17.39
CA HIS A 297 9.24 14.49 17.51
C HIS A 297 8.18 15.46 17.00
N LYS A 298 8.20 16.73 17.43
CA LYS A 298 7.31 17.74 16.84
C LYS A 298 7.55 17.83 15.33
N GLN A 299 6.48 17.80 14.52
CA GLN A 299 6.60 17.89 13.06
C GLN A 299 7.29 19.19 12.63
N SER A 300 7.08 20.28 13.37
CA SER A 300 7.74 21.57 13.14
C SER A 300 9.27 21.49 13.23
N MET A 301 9.81 20.66 14.13
CA MET A 301 11.24 20.41 14.26
C MET A 301 11.78 19.74 12.99
N ILE A 302 11.07 18.72 12.50
CA ILE A 302 11.45 17.99 11.28
C ILE A 302 11.35 18.90 10.06
N ASN A 303 10.27 19.69 9.93
CA ASN A 303 10.10 20.65 8.83
C ASN A 303 11.26 21.66 8.77
N ARG A 304 11.63 22.26 9.90
CA ARG A 304 12.76 23.20 9.97
C ARG A 304 14.09 22.51 9.66
N SER A 305 14.28 21.29 10.14
CA SER A 305 15.52 20.54 9.88
C SER A 305 15.69 20.21 8.39
N GLN A 306 14.62 19.77 7.71
CA GLN A 306 14.66 19.39 6.29
C GLN A 306 14.63 20.60 5.36
N TYR A 307 13.82 21.62 5.67
CA TYR A 307 13.51 22.71 4.73
C TYR A 307 13.99 24.10 5.15
N GLY A 308 14.51 24.27 6.37
CA GLY A 308 14.97 25.56 6.88
C GLY A 308 13.86 26.62 6.85
N LYS A 309 14.16 27.78 6.26
CA LYS A 309 13.22 28.91 6.15
C LYS A 309 11.98 28.64 5.29
N PHE A 310 11.96 27.54 4.53
CA PHE A 310 10.83 27.15 3.67
C PHE A 310 9.88 26.17 4.35
N ALA A 311 10.09 25.85 5.63
CA ALA A 311 9.31 24.89 6.40
C ALA A 311 7.79 25.09 6.32
N ASP A 312 7.33 26.35 6.31
CA ASP A 312 5.90 26.68 6.32
C ASP A 312 5.29 26.76 4.90
N ARG A 313 6.08 26.50 3.85
CA ARG A 313 5.67 26.61 2.44
C ARG A 313 5.70 25.27 1.69
N LEU A 314 6.10 24.21 2.36
CA LEU A 314 6.27 22.88 1.78
C LEU A 314 5.43 21.86 2.55
N PRO A 315 5.08 20.71 1.93
CA PRO A 315 4.37 19.63 2.61
C PRO A 315 5.11 19.14 3.86
N ALA A 316 4.41 18.46 4.78
CA ALA A 316 5.03 17.88 5.97
C ALA A 316 6.29 17.07 5.62
N ALA A 317 7.41 17.45 6.23
CA ALA A 317 8.72 16.95 5.88
C ALA A 317 8.92 15.49 6.28
N GLU A 318 9.68 14.76 5.46
CA GLU A 318 10.05 13.38 5.71
C GLU A 318 11.53 13.17 6.03
N TYR A 319 11.86 12.06 6.71
CA TYR A 319 13.24 11.63 6.89
C TYR A 319 13.41 10.12 6.69
N LYS A 320 14.63 9.73 6.31
CA LYS A 320 15.08 8.35 6.23
C LYS A 320 16.52 8.30 6.73
N LEU A 321 16.75 7.60 7.83
CA LEU A 321 18.04 7.47 8.48
C LEU A 321 18.46 6.01 8.51
N ASN A 322 19.77 5.78 8.40
CA ASN A 322 20.41 4.52 8.66
C ASN A 322 21.73 4.78 9.40
N ALA A 323 22.12 3.87 10.29
CA ALA A 323 23.35 3.90 11.03
C ALA A 323 23.80 2.48 11.35
N LYS A 324 25.09 2.30 11.66
CA LYS A 324 25.62 1.05 12.19
C LYS A 324 25.90 1.23 13.68
N ALA A 325 25.27 0.40 14.51
CA ALA A 325 25.51 0.40 15.95
C ALA A 325 26.90 -0.17 16.28
N LYS A 326 27.40 0.10 17.49
CA LYS A 326 28.73 -0.36 17.95
C LYS A 326 28.89 -1.89 17.88
N ASN A 327 27.79 -2.63 18.07
CA ASN A 327 27.76 -4.10 17.95
C ASN A 327 27.66 -4.60 16.50
N GLY A 328 27.80 -3.72 15.51
CA GLY A 328 27.77 -4.06 14.09
C GLY A 328 26.39 -4.14 13.46
N ARG A 329 25.29 -4.07 14.23
CA ARG A 329 23.93 -4.14 13.67
C ARG A 329 23.54 -2.87 12.93
N GLY A 330 22.82 -3.03 11.82
CA GLY A 330 22.18 -1.93 11.11
C GLY A 330 20.94 -1.45 11.87
N VAL A 331 20.87 -0.15 12.12
CA VAL A 331 19.71 0.53 12.71
C VAL A 331 19.17 1.53 11.70
N TYR A 332 17.86 1.56 11.48
CA TYR A 332 17.27 2.42 10.47
C TYR A 332 15.85 2.84 10.81
N THR A 333 15.41 3.93 10.19
CA THR A 333 14.03 4.41 10.32
C THR A 333 13.13 3.71 9.31
N PHE A 334 11.96 3.26 9.74
CA PHE A 334 10.95 2.61 8.92
C PHE A 334 9.58 3.22 9.15
N CYS A 335 8.74 3.19 8.11
CA CYS A 335 7.36 3.68 8.15
C CYS A 335 7.24 5.08 8.80
N MET A 336 8.08 6.03 8.37
CA MET A 336 8.09 7.42 8.86
C MET A 336 6.80 8.16 8.47
N CYS A 337 5.92 8.46 9.43
CA CYS A 337 4.61 9.11 9.27
C CYS A 337 4.70 10.60 9.64
N PRO A 338 4.67 11.53 8.66
CA PRO A 338 4.69 12.97 8.92
C PRO A 338 3.34 13.42 9.46
N GLY A 339 3.35 14.31 10.47
CA GLY A 339 2.16 14.88 11.10
C GLY A 339 1.12 13.80 11.39
N GLY A 340 1.58 12.71 12.00
CA GLY A 340 0.85 11.48 12.23
C GLY A 340 0.75 11.13 13.71
N VAL A 341 0.35 9.89 13.98
CA VAL A 341 0.16 9.36 15.33
C VAL A 341 0.67 7.92 15.42
N VAL A 342 1.21 7.55 16.57
CA VAL A 342 1.55 6.17 16.92
C VAL A 342 0.26 5.45 17.33
N VAL A 343 0.02 4.27 16.76
CA VAL A 343 -1.22 3.52 16.98
C VAL A 343 -0.94 2.15 17.61
N PRO A 344 -1.79 1.68 18.54
CA PRO A 344 -1.75 0.30 18.97
C PRO A 344 -2.22 -0.58 17.81
N ALA A 345 -1.44 -1.61 17.49
CA ALA A 345 -1.60 -2.42 16.30
C ALA A 345 -1.56 -3.93 16.61
N ALA A 346 -1.89 -4.29 17.85
CA ALA A 346 -1.98 -5.67 18.29
C ALA A 346 -3.05 -6.44 17.48
N SER A 347 -2.80 -7.73 17.29
CA SER A 347 -3.74 -8.68 16.66
C SER A 347 -4.04 -9.88 17.55
N GLU A 348 -3.58 -9.88 18.80
CA GLU A 348 -3.79 -10.94 19.76
C GLU A 348 -3.94 -10.34 21.16
N GLU A 349 -4.74 -11.01 21.97
CA GLU A 349 -4.99 -10.61 23.35
C GLU A 349 -3.73 -10.75 24.22
N GLY A 350 -3.59 -9.86 25.20
CA GLY A 350 -2.43 -9.83 26.10
C GLY A 350 -1.11 -9.43 25.45
N ARG A 351 -1.11 -8.99 24.18
CA ARG A 351 0.09 -8.56 23.45
C ARG A 351 0.02 -7.09 23.06
N LEU A 352 1.18 -6.43 23.03
CA LEU A 352 1.33 -5.06 22.59
C LEU A 352 2.16 -5.00 21.30
N VAL A 353 1.62 -4.32 20.30
CA VAL A 353 2.33 -3.95 19.08
C VAL A 353 2.00 -2.48 18.80
N VAL A 354 2.99 -1.71 18.36
CA VAL A 354 2.77 -0.32 17.94
C VAL A 354 3.13 -0.15 16.46
N ASN A 355 2.37 0.67 15.76
CA ASN A 355 2.69 1.12 14.40
C ASN A 355 2.43 2.63 14.29
N GLY A 356 2.37 3.17 13.08
CA GLY A 356 2.14 4.60 12.87
C GLY A 356 1.27 4.83 11.65
N MET A 357 0.46 5.88 11.73
CA MET A 357 -0.39 6.34 10.64
C MET A 357 -0.37 7.85 10.52
N SER A 358 -0.80 8.36 9.37
CA SER A 358 -1.13 9.77 9.19
C SER A 358 -2.43 9.88 8.39
N TYR A 359 -3.17 10.97 8.63
CA TYR A 359 -4.28 11.36 7.77
C TYR A 359 -3.75 12.01 6.49
N SER A 360 -4.60 12.13 5.48
CA SER A 360 -4.29 12.78 4.19
C SER A 360 -3.71 14.19 4.34
N GLY A 361 -4.11 14.92 5.40
CA GLY A 361 -3.59 16.25 5.71
C GLY A 361 -2.18 16.30 6.31
N ARG A 362 -1.67 15.19 6.88
CA ARG A 362 -0.36 15.10 7.58
C ARG A 362 -0.07 16.31 8.48
N ASN A 363 -1.08 16.73 9.25
CA ASN A 363 -1.10 17.99 10.00
C ASN A 363 -1.25 17.79 11.52
N LEU A 364 -1.08 16.56 12.03
CA LEU A 364 -0.99 16.35 13.47
C LEU A 364 0.35 16.87 14.02
N GLU A 365 0.41 16.98 15.34
CA GLU A 365 1.49 17.65 16.04
C GLU A 365 2.87 16.99 15.84
N ASN A 366 2.91 15.65 15.77
CA ASN A 366 4.14 14.88 15.78
C ASN A 366 4.44 14.22 14.43
N ALA A 367 5.73 14.16 14.10
CA ALA A 367 6.28 13.19 13.16
C ALA A 367 6.64 11.93 13.94
N ASN A 368 6.37 10.74 13.40
CA ASN A 368 6.78 9.50 14.05
C ASN A 368 7.40 8.49 13.07
N SER A 369 8.34 7.67 13.53
CA SER A 369 8.87 6.55 12.75
C SER A 369 9.24 5.38 13.64
N ALA A 370 9.29 4.18 13.07
CA ALA A 370 9.89 3.05 13.77
C ALA A 370 11.42 3.13 13.63
N ILE A 371 12.15 3.04 14.73
CA ILE A 371 13.60 2.82 14.75
C ILE A 371 13.80 1.33 14.91
N LEU A 372 14.24 0.66 13.84
CA LEU A 372 14.32 -0.79 13.76
C LEU A 372 15.76 -1.27 13.70
N VAL A 373 15.97 -2.47 14.24
CA VAL A 373 17.17 -3.28 14.09
C VAL A 373 16.80 -4.64 13.50
N ASN A 374 17.65 -5.20 12.65
CA ASN A 374 17.43 -6.54 12.11
C ASN A 374 17.56 -7.59 13.21
N VAL A 375 16.67 -8.58 13.14
CA VAL A 375 16.69 -9.82 13.90
C VAL A 375 16.85 -10.96 12.90
N TYR A 376 17.87 -11.77 13.11
CA TYR A 376 18.21 -12.89 12.26
C TYR A 376 17.68 -14.20 12.87
N PRO A 377 17.50 -15.26 12.06
CA PRO A 377 17.11 -16.58 12.58
C PRO A 377 18.01 -17.08 13.72
N GLU A 378 19.30 -16.73 13.70
CA GLU A 378 20.30 -17.11 14.72
C GLU A 378 20.14 -16.35 16.04
N ASP A 379 19.36 -15.27 16.06
CA ASP A 379 19.02 -14.56 17.30
C ASP A 379 17.95 -15.30 18.11
N PHE A 380 17.32 -16.31 17.52
CA PHE A 380 16.38 -17.21 18.17
C PHE A 380 17.05 -18.55 18.46
N GLY A 381 16.52 -19.28 19.46
CA GLY A 381 16.96 -20.64 19.74
C GLY A 381 16.65 -21.64 18.62
N GLU A 382 17.09 -22.88 18.83
CA GLU A 382 16.67 -24.01 18.00
C GLU A 382 15.14 -24.16 18.04
N GLY A 383 14.52 -24.47 16.90
CA GLY A 383 13.07 -24.64 16.80
C GLY A 383 12.59 -24.78 15.36
N GLY A 384 11.28 -24.93 15.20
CA GLY A 384 10.62 -24.96 13.89
C GLY A 384 10.63 -23.62 13.15
N VAL A 385 9.90 -23.55 12.05
CA VAL A 385 9.79 -22.35 11.20
C VAL A 385 8.88 -21.26 11.79
N LEU A 386 8.19 -21.53 12.90
CA LEU A 386 7.23 -20.65 13.58
C LEU A 386 7.70 -20.22 14.97
#